data_AF-A0A419GWZ8-F1
#
_entry.id   AF-A0A419GWZ8-F1
#
_cell.length_a   1.000
_cell.length_b   1.000
_cell.length_c   1.000
_cell.angle_alpha   90.00
_cell.angle_beta   90.00
_cell.angle_gamma   90.00
#
_symmetry.space_group_name_H-M   'P 1'
#
loop_
_entity.id
_entity.type
_entity.pdbx_description
1 polymer ?
#
loop_
_entity_poly.entity_id
_entity_poly.type
_entity_poly.pdbx_seq_one_letter_code
_entity_poly.pdbx_strand_id
1 'polypeptide(L)'
;MTAASALATRAAPSAATVGRVQLEIRRLTTKRRSNTGWPRRLEWIQINGLRRWHDKRFKLDYPIMAVVGENGSGKSTILQAVAAVYKSTVPKSLVKGRGYASDFFPGTAGDSIHDAQIAYSIREGERQHMGTVRKPTERWLGNLERHERPVVYINLSRILPVSARVGYSKIAKSPHKEASATDFEKGPALPIQFR
;
A
#
# COMPACT_ATOMS: atom_id res chain seq x y z
N MET A 1 -9.85 37.61 5.74
CA MET A 1 -8.42 37.51 5.39
C MET A 1 -8.23 36.26 4.55
N THR A 2 -8.07 36.45 3.24
CA THR A 2 -8.12 35.37 2.23
C THR A 2 -6.70 35.06 1.79
N ALA A 3 -6.20 33.85 2.08
CA ALA A 3 -4.88 33.42 1.64
C ALA A 3 -4.96 32.94 0.19
N ALA A 4 -4.38 33.72 -0.73
CA ALA A 4 -4.20 33.33 -2.12
C ALA A 4 -3.12 32.23 -2.22
N SER A 5 -3.49 31.08 -2.77
CA SER A 5 -2.57 29.98 -3.07
C SER A 5 -1.75 30.33 -4.31
N ALA A 6 -0.45 30.55 -4.13
CA ALA A 6 0.49 30.68 -5.24
C ALA A 6 0.74 29.31 -5.86
N LEU A 7 0.07 29.01 -6.98
CA LEU A 7 0.51 27.94 -7.88
C LEU A 7 1.83 28.38 -8.52
N ALA A 8 2.93 27.78 -8.08
CA ALA A 8 4.21 27.92 -8.76
C ALA A 8 4.12 27.29 -10.16
N THR A 9 4.13 28.13 -11.19
CA THR A 9 4.25 27.70 -12.59
C THR A 9 5.60 26.98 -12.77
N ARG A 10 5.57 25.65 -12.90
CA ARG A 10 6.77 24.86 -13.19
C ARG A 10 7.27 25.18 -14.60
N ALA A 11 8.52 25.61 -14.70
CA ALA A 11 9.20 25.77 -16.00
C ALA A 11 9.23 24.43 -16.75
N ALA A 12 8.94 24.47 -18.05
CA ALA A 12 8.98 23.29 -18.91
C ALA A 12 10.41 22.73 -19.00
N PRO A 13 10.57 21.39 -19.05
CA PRO A 13 11.90 20.78 -19.13
C PRO A 13 12.61 21.12 -20.44
N SER A 14 13.94 21.31 -20.39
CA SER A 14 14.77 21.61 -21.56
C SER A 14 14.74 20.45 -22.59
N ALA A 15 14.95 20.76 -23.88
CA ALA A 15 15.04 19.75 -24.94
C ALA A 15 16.12 18.68 -24.67
N ALA A 16 17.25 19.07 -24.07
CA ALA A 16 18.31 18.16 -23.67
C ALA A 16 17.86 17.18 -22.57
N THR A 17 17.06 17.65 -21.62
CA THR A 17 16.46 16.82 -20.56
C THR A 17 15.48 15.80 -21.17
N VAL A 18 14.60 16.25 -22.07
CA VAL A 18 13.64 15.39 -22.75
C VAL A 18 14.35 14.31 -23.58
N GLY A 19 15.40 14.67 -24.33
CA GLY A 19 16.20 13.74 -25.11
C GLY A 19 16.88 12.66 -24.25
N ARG A 20 17.47 13.03 -23.11
CA ARG A 20 18.05 12.06 -22.16
C ARG A 20 17.01 11.09 -21.59
N VAL A 21 15.81 11.58 -21.27
CA VAL A 21 14.71 10.73 -20.76
C VAL A 21 14.28 9.72 -21.83
N GLN A 22 14.14 10.14 -23.09
CA GLN A 22 13.77 9.24 -24.17
C GLN A 22 14.80 8.12 -24.39
N LEU A 23 16.09 8.45 -24.35
CA LEU A 23 17.17 7.46 -24.46
C LEU A 23 17.11 6.46 -23.31
N GLU A 24 16.88 6.92 -22.08
CA GLU A 24 16.79 6.04 -20.92
C GLU A 24 15.55 5.14 -21.00
N ILE A 25 14.39 5.65 -21.42
CA ILE A 25 13.19 4.82 -21.65
C ILE A 25 13.48 3.71 -22.66
N ARG A 26 14.14 4.04 -23.78
CA ARG A 26 14.54 3.04 -24.79
C ARG A 26 15.47 1.99 -24.19
N ARG A 27 16.49 2.41 -23.43
CA ARG A 27 17.42 1.50 -22.74
C ARG A 27 16.69 0.54 -21.80
N LEU A 28 15.80 1.06 -20.95
CA LEU A 28 15.02 0.25 -20.00
C LEU A 28 14.08 -0.71 -20.73
N THR A 29 13.45 -0.26 -21.83
CA THR A 29 12.59 -1.09 -22.68
C THR A 29 13.37 -2.24 -23.30
N THR A 30 14.57 -1.97 -23.84
CA THR A 30 15.44 -3.01 -24.41
C THR A 30 15.85 -4.02 -23.35
N LYS A 31 16.33 -3.57 -22.18
CA LYS A 31 16.70 -4.45 -21.05
C LYS A 31 15.54 -5.33 -20.57
N ARG A 32 14.30 -4.81 -20.62
CA ARG A 32 13.09 -5.56 -20.29
C ARG A 32 12.81 -6.64 -21.33
N ARG A 33 12.88 -6.29 -22.63
CA ARG A 33 12.64 -7.22 -23.75
C ARG A 33 13.67 -8.35 -23.80
N SER A 34 14.94 -8.03 -23.59
CA SER A 34 16.04 -9.01 -23.61
C SER A 34 16.15 -9.84 -22.33
N ASN A 35 15.28 -9.63 -21.33
CA ASN A 35 15.33 -10.27 -20.01
C ASN A 35 16.65 -10.06 -19.22
N THR A 36 17.57 -9.22 -19.69
CA THR A 36 18.88 -8.99 -19.08
C THR A 36 18.87 -7.94 -17.95
N GLY A 37 17.75 -7.22 -17.78
CA GLY A 37 17.61 -6.18 -16.75
C GLY A 37 17.29 -6.72 -15.36
N TRP A 38 16.05 -7.20 -15.17
CA TRP A 38 15.52 -7.59 -13.87
C TRP A 38 15.03 -9.03 -13.91
N PRO A 39 15.87 -10.02 -13.57
CA PRO A 39 15.54 -11.43 -13.70
C PRO A 39 14.42 -11.84 -12.74
N ARG A 40 14.30 -11.20 -11.57
CA ARG A 40 13.22 -11.44 -10.59
C ARG A 40 12.25 -10.27 -10.55
N ARG A 41 11.02 -10.46 -11.02
CA ARG A 41 10.02 -9.36 -11.10
C ARG A 41 8.58 -9.88 -11.15
N LEU A 42 7.64 -9.01 -10.79
CA LEU A 42 6.23 -9.20 -11.11
C LEU A 42 6.01 -8.67 -12.53
N GLU A 43 5.44 -9.46 -13.42
CA GLU A 43 5.20 -9.05 -14.81
C GLU A 43 3.86 -8.36 -14.96
N TRP A 44 2.83 -8.94 -14.36
CA TRP A 44 1.48 -8.40 -14.37
C TRP A 44 0.67 -8.93 -13.20
N ILE A 45 -0.40 -8.21 -12.91
CA ILE A 45 -1.47 -8.60 -12.01
C ILE A 45 -2.80 -8.36 -12.70
N GLN A 46 -3.77 -9.24 -12.50
CA GLN A 46 -5.11 -9.11 -13.02
C GLN A 46 -6.08 -9.20 -11.85
N ILE A 47 -6.94 -8.19 -11.75
CA ILE A 47 -7.81 -7.99 -10.60
C ILE A 47 -9.25 -8.04 -11.09
N ASN A 48 -10.04 -8.88 -10.45
CA ASN A 48 -11.47 -9.00 -10.67
C ASN A 48 -12.21 -9.03 -9.32
N GLY A 49 -13.42 -8.45 -9.28
CA GLY A 49 -14.29 -8.47 -8.10
C GLY A 49 -13.72 -7.74 -6.87
N LEU A 50 -12.71 -6.86 -7.04
CA LEU A 50 -12.14 -6.09 -5.93
C LEU A 50 -12.39 -4.60 -6.09
N ARG A 51 -13.35 -4.09 -5.30
CA ARG A 51 -13.77 -2.69 -5.32
C ARG A 51 -14.10 -2.29 -6.77
N ARG A 52 -13.43 -1.29 -7.33
CA ARG A 52 -13.67 -0.78 -8.70
C ARG A 52 -12.98 -1.55 -9.83
N TRP A 53 -12.38 -2.71 -9.54
CA TRP A 53 -11.67 -3.50 -10.55
C TRP A 53 -12.53 -4.65 -11.08
N HIS A 54 -12.79 -4.60 -12.39
CA HIS A 54 -13.59 -5.58 -13.13
C HIS A 54 -12.76 -6.21 -14.25
N ASP A 55 -12.18 -7.36 -13.95
CA ASP A 55 -11.33 -8.16 -14.83
C ASP A 55 -10.29 -7.35 -15.65
N LYS A 56 -9.54 -6.48 -14.96
CA LYS A 56 -8.51 -5.66 -15.62
C LYS A 56 -7.11 -6.14 -15.26
N ARG A 57 -6.26 -6.24 -16.28
CA ARG A 57 -4.84 -6.56 -16.14
C ARG A 57 -4.00 -5.29 -16.09
N PHE A 58 -3.12 -5.22 -15.11
CA PHE A 58 -2.14 -4.17 -14.90
C PHE A 58 -0.74 -4.75 -15.09
N LYS A 59 0.03 -4.22 -16.04
CA LYS A 59 1.40 -4.65 -16.33
C LYS A 59 2.41 -3.85 -15.50
N LEU A 60 3.43 -4.54 -14.99
CA LEU A 60 4.54 -3.93 -14.27
C LEU A 60 5.80 -4.01 -15.13
N ASP A 61 5.90 -3.14 -16.11
CA ASP A 61 6.94 -3.21 -17.16
C ASP A 61 8.29 -2.63 -16.72
N TYR A 62 8.28 -1.73 -15.75
CA TYR A 62 9.46 -0.99 -15.29
C TYR A 62 9.73 -1.23 -13.80
N PRO A 63 10.99 -1.12 -13.35
CA PRO A 63 11.36 -1.33 -11.95
C PRO A 63 10.75 -0.28 -11.00
N ILE A 64 10.52 0.93 -11.51
CA ILE A 64 9.91 2.04 -10.79
C ILE A 64 8.71 2.49 -11.61
N MET A 65 7.54 2.52 -10.99
CA MET A 65 6.29 2.92 -11.62
C MET A 65 5.50 3.81 -10.69
N ALA A 66 4.89 4.84 -11.27
CA ALA A 66 3.93 5.68 -10.57
C ALA A 66 2.52 5.31 -11.05
N VAL A 67 1.62 5.04 -10.09
CA VAL A 67 0.19 4.86 -10.37
C VAL A 67 -0.52 6.14 -9.97
N VAL A 68 -1.01 6.88 -10.96
CA VAL A 68 -1.70 8.16 -10.79
C VAL A 68 -3.16 8.06 -11.23
N GLY A 69 -4.01 8.96 -10.74
CA GLY A 69 -5.45 8.98 -11.03
C GLY A 69 -6.25 9.60 -9.90
N GLU A 70 -7.55 9.78 -10.13
CA GLU A 70 -8.48 10.37 -9.17
C GLU A 70 -8.56 9.59 -7.85
N ASN A 71 -8.93 10.27 -6.75
CA ASN A 71 -9.23 9.59 -5.50
C ASN A 71 -10.37 8.58 -5.69
N GLY A 72 -10.25 7.41 -5.04
CA GLY A 72 -11.23 6.34 -5.20
C GLY A 72 -11.11 5.49 -6.47
N SER A 73 -10.26 5.85 -7.46
CA SER A 73 -10.05 5.06 -8.70
C SER A 73 -9.42 3.67 -8.50
N GLY A 74 -9.06 3.30 -7.26
CA GLY A 74 -8.52 1.97 -6.94
C GLY A 74 -6.99 1.85 -7.03
N LYS A 75 -6.24 2.96 -7.07
CA LYS A 75 -4.77 2.97 -7.03
C LYS A 75 -4.20 2.12 -5.88
N SER A 76 -4.74 2.34 -4.68
CA SER A 76 -4.34 1.58 -3.49
C SER A 76 -4.70 0.09 -3.58
N THR A 77 -5.78 -0.25 -4.31
CA THR A 77 -6.17 -1.65 -4.56
C THR A 77 -5.10 -2.39 -5.36
N ILE A 78 -4.51 -1.75 -6.38
CA ILE A 78 -3.40 -2.35 -7.15
C ILE A 78 -2.21 -2.63 -6.21
N LEU A 79 -1.78 -1.64 -5.44
CA LEU A 79 -0.63 -1.77 -4.53
C LEU A 79 -0.86 -2.86 -3.47
N GLN A 80 -2.08 -2.93 -2.94
CA GLN A 80 -2.49 -3.95 -1.98
C GLN A 80 -2.50 -5.35 -2.60
N ALA A 81 -3.02 -5.49 -3.82
CA ALA A 81 -3.05 -6.76 -4.53
C ALA A 81 -1.63 -7.25 -4.87
N VAL A 82 -0.76 -6.35 -5.34
CA VAL A 82 0.67 -6.64 -5.60
C VAL A 82 1.38 -7.12 -4.33
N ALA A 83 1.13 -6.46 -3.19
CA ALA A 83 1.73 -6.86 -1.92
C ALA A 83 1.21 -8.21 -1.41
N ALA A 84 -0.06 -8.53 -1.66
CA ALA A 84 -0.70 -9.76 -1.20
C ALA A 84 -0.14 -11.05 -1.84
N VAL A 85 0.37 -10.94 -3.08
CA VAL A 85 0.90 -12.05 -3.88
C VAL A 85 2.19 -12.63 -3.31
N TYR A 86 2.99 -11.82 -2.61
CA TYR A 86 4.29 -12.22 -2.11
C TYR A 86 4.25 -12.61 -0.62
N LYS A 87 5.09 -13.58 -0.24
CA LYS A 87 5.44 -13.81 1.15
C LYS A 87 6.60 -12.87 1.48
N SER A 88 6.31 -11.86 2.28
CA SER A 88 7.32 -10.88 2.64
C SER A 88 8.35 -11.46 3.60
N THR A 89 9.63 -11.23 3.33
CA THR A 89 10.76 -11.65 4.19
C THR A 89 11.28 -10.55 5.12
N VAL A 90 10.74 -9.34 5.04
CA VAL A 90 11.12 -8.23 5.93
C VAL A 90 10.37 -8.31 7.27
N PRO A 91 10.82 -7.58 8.32
CA PRO A 91 10.12 -7.54 9.60
C PRO A 91 8.64 -7.22 9.47
N LYS A 92 7.80 -7.87 10.28
CA LYS A 92 6.33 -7.70 10.26
C LYS A 92 5.89 -6.24 10.42
N SER A 93 6.69 -5.41 11.10
CA SER A 93 6.43 -3.97 11.24
C SER A 93 6.40 -3.23 9.90
N LEU A 94 7.11 -3.72 8.87
CA LEU A 94 7.19 -3.13 7.52
C LEU A 94 6.15 -3.67 6.54
N VAL A 95 5.35 -4.64 6.97
CA VAL A 95 4.27 -5.27 6.20
C VAL A 95 2.93 -4.99 6.89
N LYS A 96 1.82 -5.04 6.15
CA LYS A 96 0.49 -5.01 6.77
C LYS A 96 0.13 -6.43 7.24
N GLY A 97 0.03 -6.66 8.54
CA GLY A 97 -0.32 -7.98 9.09
C GLY A 97 0.71 -9.05 8.74
N ARG A 98 0.25 -10.17 8.16
CA ARG A 98 1.10 -11.25 7.62
C ARG A 98 1.26 -11.13 6.09
N GLY A 99 0.82 -10.02 5.51
CA GLY A 99 0.85 -9.74 4.09
C GLY A 99 -0.10 -10.60 3.26
N TYR A 100 -1.06 -11.32 3.84
CA TYR A 100 -2.05 -12.07 3.06
C TYR A 100 -3.10 -11.14 2.45
N ALA A 101 -3.80 -11.61 1.42
CA ALA A 101 -4.92 -10.86 0.82
C ALA A 101 -5.97 -10.43 1.88
N SER A 102 -6.23 -11.26 2.89
CA SER A 102 -7.12 -10.94 4.01
C SER A 102 -6.65 -9.75 4.85
N ASP A 103 -5.34 -9.51 4.96
CA ASP A 103 -4.80 -8.36 5.72
C ASP A 103 -5.04 -7.05 4.97
N PHE A 104 -5.03 -7.09 3.65
CA PHE A 104 -5.25 -5.92 2.79
C PHE A 104 -6.73 -5.66 2.50
N PHE A 105 -7.51 -6.73 2.37
CA PHE A 105 -8.92 -6.74 2.00
C PHE A 105 -9.76 -7.46 3.08
N PRO A 106 -9.82 -6.89 4.31
CA PRO A 106 -10.67 -7.42 5.35
C PRO A 106 -12.14 -7.24 4.96
N GLY A 107 -12.99 -8.21 5.29
CA GLY A 107 -14.44 -8.00 5.24
C GLY A 107 -14.82 -6.94 6.28
N THR A 108 -15.59 -5.94 5.86
CA THR A 108 -16.18 -4.96 6.79
C THR A 108 -17.67 -4.86 6.53
N ALA A 109 -18.44 -4.34 7.49
CA ALA A 109 -19.89 -4.21 7.37
C ALA A 109 -20.34 -3.39 6.14
N GLY A 110 -19.47 -2.55 5.58
CA GLY A 110 -19.72 -1.79 4.34
C GLY A 110 -18.83 -2.16 3.15
N ASP A 111 -18.01 -3.20 3.24
CA ASP A 111 -17.13 -3.68 2.16
C ASP A 111 -17.08 -5.22 2.23
N SER A 112 -18.13 -5.85 1.70
CA SER A 112 -18.24 -7.32 1.56
C SER A 112 -17.69 -7.75 0.21
N ILE A 113 -16.49 -8.33 0.24
CA ILE A 113 -15.81 -8.80 -0.96
C ILE A 113 -16.18 -10.26 -1.19
N HIS A 114 -16.77 -10.57 -2.35
CA HIS A 114 -17.09 -11.93 -2.82
C HIS A 114 -16.75 -12.04 -4.31
N ASP A 115 -16.60 -13.27 -4.81
CA ASP A 115 -16.23 -13.56 -6.20
C ASP A 115 -15.00 -12.77 -6.70
N ALA A 116 -14.06 -12.53 -5.78
CA ALA A 116 -12.87 -11.74 -6.06
C ALA A 116 -11.69 -12.62 -6.49
N GLN A 117 -10.87 -12.10 -7.40
CA GLN A 117 -9.70 -12.80 -7.91
C GLN A 117 -8.53 -11.84 -8.13
N ILE A 118 -7.35 -12.29 -7.74
CA ILE A 118 -6.06 -11.68 -8.03
C ILE A 118 -5.22 -12.74 -8.75
N ALA A 119 -5.17 -12.68 -10.08
CA ALA A 119 -4.26 -13.48 -10.89
C ALA A 119 -2.94 -12.72 -11.11
N TYR A 120 -1.83 -13.43 -11.20
CA TYR A 120 -0.52 -12.79 -11.36
C TYR A 120 0.46 -13.66 -12.14
N SER A 121 1.51 -13.02 -12.64
CA SER A 121 2.69 -13.69 -13.19
C SER A 121 3.97 -13.09 -12.63
N ILE A 122 4.83 -13.95 -12.10
CA ILE A 122 6.16 -13.64 -11.58
C ILE A 122 7.18 -14.26 -12.51
N ARG A 123 8.23 -13.52 -12.86
CA ARG A 123 9.39 -14.06 -13.55
C ARG A 123 10.56 -14.20 -12.60
N GLU A 124 11.28 -15.32 -12.72
CA GLU A 124 12.54 -15.63 -12.04
C GLU A 124 13.55 -16.20 -13.06
N GLY A 125 14.41 -15.33 -13.59
CA GLY A 125 15.30 -15.65 -14.70
C GLY A 125 14.48 -15.96 -15.95
N GLU A 126 14.63 -17.18 -16.47
CA GLU A 126 13.85 -17.68 -17.61
C GLU A 126 12.53 -18.33 -17.19
N ARG A 127 12.33 -18.62 -15.89
CA ARG A 127 11.12 -19.27 -15.41
C ARG A 127 10.02 -18.25 -15.19
N GLN A 128 8.81 -18.62 -15.60
CA GLN A 128 7.60 -17.85 -15.34
C GLN A 128 6.67 -18.67 -14.43
N HIS A 129 6.19 -18.03 -13.36
CA HIS A 129 5.28 -18.61 -12.40
C HIS A 129 3.98 -17.83 -12.41
N MET A 130 2.88 -18.53 -12.70
CA MET A 130 1.55 -17.97 -12.67
C MET A 130 0.80 -18.49 -11.46
N GLY A 131 0.01 -17.63 -10.84
CA GLY A 131 -0.77 -18.00 -9.67
C GLY A 131 -2.05 -17.18 -9.56
N THR A 132 -2.91 -17.59 -8.63
CA THR A 132 -4.20 -16.94 -8.40
C THR A 132 -4.56 -17.01 -6.93
N VAL A 133 -4.89 -15.85 -6.36
CA VAL A 133 -5.49 -15.71 -5.04
C VAL A 133 -6.96 -15.34 -5.24
N ARG A 134 -7.88 -16.17 -4.73
CA ARG A 134 -9.33 -16.02 -4.98
C ARG A 134 -10.12 -15.98 -3.69
N LYS A 135 -11.23 -15.26 -3.68
CA LYS A 135 -12.19 -15.21 -2.58
C LYS A 135 -13.60 -15.49 -3.13
N PRO A 136 -13.94 -16.77 -3.40
CA PRO A 136 -15.26 -17.10 -3.94
C PRO A 136 -16.37 -16.75 -2.94
N THR A 137 -16.21 -17.15 -1.68
CA THR A 137 -17.18 -16.87 -0.62
C THR A 137 -16.56 -15.96 0.46
N GLU A 138 -16.42 -16.44 1.70
CA GLU A 138 -15.91 -15.64 2.81
C GLU A 138 -14.38 -15.71 2.95
N ARG A 139 -13.77 -16.79 2.48
CA ARG A 139 -12.34 -17.09 2.70
C ARG A 139 -11.51 -16.90 1.43
N TRP A 140 -10.31 -16.37 1.64
CA TRP A 140 -9.27 -16.30 0.61
C TRP A 140 -8.61 -17.67 0.42
N LEU A 141 -8.47 -18.11 -0.82
CA LEU A 141 -7.87 -19.37 -1.26
C LEU A 141 -6.71 -19.09 -2.24
N GLY A 142 -5.85 -20.08 -2.47
CA GLY A 142 -4.75 -19.98 -3.44
C GLY A 142 -3.56 -19.14 -2.97
N ASN A 143 -3.47 -18.90 -1.66
CA ASN A 143 -2.46 -18.03 -1.06
C ASN A 143 -1.47 -18.75 -0.13
N LEU A 144 -1.33 -20.08 -0.27
CA LEU A 144 -0.53 -20.94 0.61
C LEU A 144 0.95 -20.94 0.19
N GLU A 145 1.22 -21.20 -1.08
CA GLU A 145 2.57 -21.23 -1.64
C GLU A 145 2.86 -19.92 -2.36
N ARG A 146 3.38 -18.95 -1.60
CA ARG A 146 3.77 -17.64 -2.12
C ARG A 146 5.28 -17.53 -2.26
N HIS A 147 5.70 -16.93 -3.37
CA HIS A 147 7.11 -16.61 -3.60
C HIS A 147 7.63 -15.65 -2.53
N GLU A 148 8.82 -15.92 -2.04
CA GLU A 148 9.49 -15.09 -1.05
C GLU A 148 10.14 -13.87 -1.71
N ARG A 149 9.86 -12.68 -1.16
CA ARG A 149 10.46 -11.43 -1.64
C ARG A 149 10.50 -10.41 -0.50
N PRO A 150 11.55 -9.57 -0.40
CA PRO A 150 11.51 -8.44 0.51
C PRO A 150 10.47 -7.43 0.01
N VAL A 151 9.30 -7.40 0.65
CA VAL A 151 8.19 -6.50 0.28
C VAL A 151 7.88 -5.57 1.43
N VAL A 152 8.10 -4.28 1.21
CA VAL A 152 7.74 -3.21 2.14
C VAL A 152 6.45 -2.56 1.67
N TYR A 153 5.45 -2.49 2.55
CA TYR A 153 4.17 -1.84 2.26
C TYR A 153 4.04 -0.54 3.07
N ILE A 154 4.21 0.59 2.37
CA ILE A 154 4.09 1.93 2.93
C ILE A 154 2.71 2.49 2.57
N ASN A 155 1.92 2.84 3.59
CA ASN A 155 0.61 3.44 3.43
C ASN A 155 0.47 4.65 4.36
N LEU A 156 -0.47 5.54 4.04
CA LEU A 156 -0.80 6.74 4.81
C LEU A 156 -1.08 6.43 6.28
N SER A 157 -1.67 5.27 6.60
CA SER A 157 -1.90 4.84 7.99
C SER A 157 -0.64 4.81 8.87
N ARG A 158 0.56 4.75 8.27
CA ARG A 158 1.85 4.80 8.99
C ARG A 158 2.27 6.22 9.38
N ILE A 159 1.84 7.23 8.62
CA ILE A 159 2.17 8.64 8.86
C ILE A 159 1.02 9.40 9.52
N LEU A 160 -0.18 8.82 9.54
CA LEU A 160 -1.32 9.40 10.25
C LEU A 160 -1.07 9.36 11.78
N PRO A 161 -1.36 10.46 12.49
CA PRO A 161 -1.37 10.48 13.95
C PRO A 161 -2.35 9.42 14.46
N VAL A 162 -2.10 8.91 15.67
CA VAL A 162 -2.85 7.78 16.23
C VAL A 162 -4.36 8.06 16.24
N SER A 163 -4.76 9.30 16.52
CA SER A 163 -6.16 9.76 16.51
C SER A 163 -6.86 9.63 15.15
N ALA A 164 -6.12 9.72 14.05
CA ALA A 164 -6.66 9.64 12.68
C ALA A 164 -6.66 8.21 12.11
N ARG A 165 -6.24 7.20 12.87
CA ARG A 165 -6.21 5.80 12.42
C ARG A 165 -7.59 5.15 12.55
N VAL A 166 -8.03 4.47 11.48
CA VAL A 166 -9.26 3.68 11.49
C VAL A 166 -9.18 2.62 12.59
N GLY A 167 -10.12 2.67 13.54
CA GLY A 167 -10.14 1.77 14.71
C GLY A 167 -9.61 2.38 16.00
N TYR A 168 -8.96 3.55 15.99
CA TYR A 168 -8.58 4.25 17.23
C TYR A 168 -9.79 4.54 18.09
N SER A 169 -10.92 4.96 17.51
CA SER A 169 -12.18 5.18 18.23
C SER A 169 -12.72 3.92 18.93
N LYS A 170 -12.31 2.72 18.52
CA LYS A 170 -12.64 1.46 19.21
C LYS A 170 -11.74 1.19 20.41
N ILE A 171 -10.49 1.66 20.37
CA ILE A 171 -9.48 1.51 21.43
C ILE A 171 -9.60 2.64 22.47
N ALA A 172 -9.93 3.86 22.02
CA ALA A 172 -10.11 5.04 22.87
C ALA A 172 -11.39 4.98 23.72
N LYS A 173 -12.34 4.10 23.38
CA LYS A 173 -13.46 3.74 24.26
C LYS A 173 -12.94 2.80 25.35
N SER A 174 -12.18 3.34 26.29
CA SER A 174 -11.92 2.67 27.56
C SER A 174 -13.24 2.41 28.28
N PRO A 175 -13.50 1.22 28.82
CA PRO A 175 -14.64 1.00 29.72
C PRO A 175 -14.50 1.80 31.02
N HIS A 176 -13.30 2.30 31.31
CA HIS A 176 -13.01 3.14 32.45
C HIS A 176 -13.35 4.59 32.11
N LYS A 177 -14.31 5.15 32.84
CA LYS A 177 -14.53 6.60 32.90
C LYS A 177 -13.56 7.18 33.93
N GLU A 178 -12.93 8.29 33.59
CA GLU A 178 -12.18 9.09 34.54
C GLU A 178 -13.12 9.51 35.67
N ALA A 179 -12.82 9.09 36.90
CA ALA A 179 -13.67 9.36 38.06
C ALA A 179 -13.53 10.81 38.55
N SER A 180 -12.31 11.34 38.49
CA SER A 180 -11.98 12.72 38.82
C SER A 180 -10.59 13.05 38.31
N ALA A 181 -10.42 14.28 37.81
CA ALA A 181 -9.12 14.89 37.55
C ALA A 181 -9.00 16.14 38.44
N THR A 182 -7.85 16.33 39.06
CA THR A 182 -7.49 17.59 39.71
C THR A 182 -6.47 18.30 38.84
N ASP A 183 -6.77 19.53 38.46
CA ASP A 183 -5.84 20.38 37.73
C ASP A 183 -4.53 20.52 38.51
N PHE A 184 -3.41 20.49 37.80
CA PHE A 184 -2.08 20.60 38.40
C PHE A 184 -1.93 21.86 39.28
N GLU A 185 -2.62 22.94 38.93
CA GLU A 185 -2.62 24.19 39.69
C GLU A 185 -3.46 24.15 40.99
N LYS A 186 -4.25 23.10 41.21
CA LYS A 186 -5.12 22.92 42.40
C LYS A 186 -4.74 21.70 43.25
N GLY A 187 -3.49 21.25 43.19
CA GLY A 187 -2.94 20.36 44.21
C GLY A 187 -2.82 21.09 45.55
N PRO A 188 -2.97 20.41 46.71
CA PRO A 188 -2.74 21.04 48.00
C PRO A 188 -1.32 21.61 48.01
N ALA A 189 -1.20 22.91 48.30
CA ALA A 189 0.08 23.55 48.53
C ALA A 189 0.74 22.85 49.73
N LEU A 190 1.56 21.83 49.46
CA LEU A 190 2.46 21.30 50.47
C LEU A 190 3.46 22.43 50.75
N PRO A 191 3.54 22.97 51.97
CA PRO A 191 4.54 23.95 52.29
C PRO A 191 5.90 23.23 52.22
N ILE A 192 6.65 23.49 51.16
CA ILE A 192 8.07 23.15 51.10
C ILE A 192 8.75 24.07 52.11
N GLN A 193 8.87 23.61 53.36
CA GLN A 193 9.76 24.25 54.33
C GLN A 193 11.19 23.87 53.96
N PHE A 194 11.89 24.79 53.31
CA PHE A 194 13.34 24.74 53.25
C PHE A 194 13.88 24.96 54.66
N ARG A 195 14.66 24.00 55.16
CA ARG A 195 15.55 24.15 56.30
C ARG A 195 16.98 24.16 55.79
#